data_AF-A0A3B9UUY9-F1
#
_entry.id   AF-A0A3B9UUY9-F1
#
_cell.length_a   1.000
_cell.length_b   1.000
_cell.length_c   1.000
_cell.angle_alpha   90.00
_cell.angle_beta   90.00
_cell.angle_gamma   90.00
#
_symmetry.space_group_name_H-M   'P 1'
#
loop_
_entity.id
_entity.type
_entity.pdbx_description
1 polymer ?
#
loop_
_entity_poly.entity_id
_entity_poly.type
_entity_poly.pdbx_seq_one_letter_code
_entity_poly.pdbx_strand_id
1 'polypeptide(L)'
;MSFVQYLLSAIGVVYICELLFAGITFVISKFIKNNYIVFFIFAIIFGGSVLIPGFMPTTSNTIFITGFTPFCLVLNPFLWFMGNGASTVFKYYEIITVGVWSVLLIILCTLCIKRFKRESIY
;
A
#
# COMPACT_ATOMS: atom_id res chain seq x y z
N MET A 1 -9.19 -17.69 -14.82
CA MET A 1 -7.98 -17.06 -15.38
C MET A 1 -7.13 -18.12 -16.04
N SER A 2 -6.49 -17.83 -17.18
CA SER A 2 -5.41 -18.69 -17.66
C SER A 2 -4.14 -18.47 -16.83
N PHE A 3 -3.21 -19.44 -16.85
CA PHE A 3 -1.94 -19.33 -16.13
C PHE A 3 -1.15 -18.07 -16.50
N VAL A 4 -1.03 -17.79 -17.81
CA VAL A 4 -0.33 -16.60 -18.32
C VAL A 4 -0.99 -15.31 -17.82
N GLN A 5 -2.32 -15.26 -17.82
CA GLN A 5 -3.05 -14.09 -17.33
C GLN A 5 -2.80 -13.85 -15.84
N TYR A 6 -2.85 -14.91 -15.03
CA TYR A 6 -2.53 -14.84 -13.60
C TYR A 6 -1.09 -14.37 -13.38
N LEU A 7 -0.13 -14.93 -14.11
CA LEU A 7 1.29 -14.58 -14.00
C LEU A 7 1.54 -13.10 -14.31
N LEU A 8 0.97 -12.59 -15.41
CA LEU A 8 1.10 -11.18 -15.79
C LEU A 8 0.43 -10.25 -14.76
N SER A 9 -0.74 -10.62 -14.25
CA SER A 9 -1.42 -9.84 -13.21
C SER A 9 -0.63 -9.82 -11.90
N ALA A 10 -0.05 -10.95 -11.48
CA ALA A 10 0.79 -11.02 -10.29
C ALA A 10 2.04 -10.14 -10.41
N ILE A 11 2.75 -10.21 -11.56
CA ILE A 11 3.89 -9.34 -11.85
C ILE A 11 3.48 -7.87 -11.80
N GLY A 12 2.34 -7.53 -12.41
CA GLY A 12 1.80 -6.17 -12.38
C GLY A 12 1.54 -5.67 -10.96
N VAL A 13 0.95 -6.49 -10.09
CA VAL A 13 0.71 -6.14 -8.68
C VAL A 13 2.02 -5.87 -7.94
N VAL A 14 3.06 -6.69 -8.15
CA VAL A 14 4.39 -6.48 -7.54
C VAL A 14 4.96 -5.12 -7.94
N TYR A 15 5.05 -4.81 -9.23
CA TYR A 15 5.62 -3.55 -9.70
C TYR A 15 4.83 -2.33 -9.22
N ILE A 16 3.49 -2.42 -9.17
CA ILE A 16 2.69 -1.32 -8.66
C ILE A 16 2.93 -1.15 -7.16
N CYS A 17 3.02 -2.23 -6.39
CA CYS A 17 3.34 -2.14 -4.97
C CYS A 17 4.72 -1.54 -4.72
N GLU A 18 5.73 -1.86 -5.54
CA GLU A 18 7.04 -1.21 -5.49
C GLU A 18 6.94 0.31 -5.69
N LEU A 19 6.16 0.76 -6.68
CA LEU A 19 5.90 2.18 -6.90
C LEU A 19 5.17 2.83 -5.72
N LEU A 20 4.21 2.14 -5.10
CA LEU A 20 3.54 2.63 -3.90
C LEU A 20 4.52 2.78 -2.73
N PHE A 21 5.37 1.79 -2.48
CA PHE A 21 6.37 1.86 -1.42
C PHE A 21 7.43 2.95 -1.67
N ALA A 22 7.84 3.13 -2.91
CA ALA A 22 8.70 4.24 -3.32
C ALA A 22 8.01 5.60 -3.07
N GLY A 23 6.73 5.72 -3.42
CA GLY A 23 5.92 6.92 -3.16
C GLY A 23 5.79 7.24 -1.66
N ILE A 24 5.49 6.24 -0.83
CA ILE A 24 5.44 6.41 0.64
C ILE A 24 6.80 6.88 1.16
N THR A 25 7.88 6.23 0.75
CA THR A 25 9.25 6.60 1.14
C THR A 25 9.57 8.03 0.72
N PHE A 26 9.24 8.43 -0.50
CA PHE A 26 9.43 9.79 -1.00
C PHE A 26 8.70 10.83 -0.13
N VAL A 27 7.44 10.56 0.23
CA VAL A 27 6.66 11.45 1.10
C VAL A 27 7.31 11.59 2.47
N ILE A 28 7.77 10.49 3.08
CA ILE A 28 8.45 10.52 4.39
C ILE A 28 9.77 11.30 4.30
N SER A 29 10.59 11.01 3.28
CA SER A 29 11.88 11.67 3.04
C SER A 29 11.76 13.18 2.85
N LYS A 30 10.60 13.69 2.39
CA LYS A 30 10.36 15.13 2.32
C LYS A 30 10.48 15.83 3.68
N PHE A 31 10.06 15.15 4.75
CA PHE A 31 10.00 15.73 6.10
C PHE A 31 11.22 15.39 6.95
N ILE A 32 11.99 14.36 6.58
CA ILE A 32 13.08 13.82 7.38
C ILE A 32 14.36 13.79 6.55
N LYS A 33 15.39 14.52 7.00
CA LYS A 33 16.69 14.60 6.31
C LYS A 33 17.57 13.36 6.49
N ASN A 34 17.33 12.57 7.54
CA ASN A 34 18.14 11.40 7.88
C ASN A 34 17.50 10.12 7.33
N ASN A 35 18.16 9.48 6.37
CA ASN A 35 17.68 8.26 5.70
C ASN A 35 17.47 7.07 6.66
N TYR A 36 18.27 6.96 7.74
CA TYR A 36 18.07 5.91 8.73
C TYR A 36 16.74 6.08 9.49
N ILE A 37 16.36 7.33 9.78
CA ILE A 37 15.09 7.63 10.43
C ILE A 37 13.93 7.38 9.47
N VAL A 38 14.07 7.73 8.18
CA VAL A 38 13.06 7.42 7.15
C VAL A 38 12.79 5.91 7.10
N PHE A 39 13.85 5.10 7.05
CA PHE A 39 13.73 3.65 7.06
C PHE A 39 12.99 3.14 8.31
N PHE A 40 13.32 3.66 9.49
CA PHE A 40 12.68 3.25 10.73
C PHE A 40 11.19 3.64 10.77
N ILE A 41 10.84 4.85 10.32
CA ILE A 41 9.44 5.28 10.20
C ILE A 41 8.68 4.38 9.22
N PHE A 42 9.27 4.07 8.07
CA PHE A 42 8.66 3.16 7.10
C PHE A 42 8.42 1.77 7.73
N ALA A 43 9.40 1.25 8.47
CA ALA A 43 9.28 -0.04 9.18
C ALA A 43 8.17 -0.02 10.25
N ILE A 44 8.01 1.09 10.98
CA ILE A 44 6.91 1.26 11.95
C ILE A 44 5.56 1.27 11.23
N ILE A 45 5.44 2.01 10.12
CA ILE A 45 4.19 2.06 9.33
C ILE A 45 3.86 0.67 8.80
N PHE A 46 4.85 -0.04 8.27
CA PHE A 46 4.72 -1.42 7.84
C PHE A 46 4.25 -2.33 8.97
N GLY A 47 4.98 -2.38 10.09
CA GLY A 47 4.62 -3.23 11.24
C GLY A 47 3.24 -2.90 11.80
N GLY A 48 2.91 -1.62 11.93
CA GLY A 48 1.58 -1.18 12.35
C GLY A 48 0.49 -1.66 11.39
N SER A 49 0.67 -1.46 10.08
CA SER A 49 -0.33 -1.87 9.07
C SER A 49 -0.61 -3.37 9.07
N VAL A 50 0.39 -4.20 9.39
CA VAL A 50 0.25 -5.66 9.46
C VAL A 50 -0.41 -6.12 10.77
N LEU A 51 -0.14 -5.43 11.87
CA LEU A 51 -0.66 -5.80 13.19
C LEU A 51 -2.10 -5.30 13.42
N ILE A 52 -2.45 -4.12 12.90
CA ILE A 52 -3.77 -3.49 13.12
C ILE A 52 -4.96 -4.43 12.81
N PRO A 53 -5.00 -5.17 11.68
CA PRO A 53 -6.11 -6.08 11.40
C PRO A 53 -6.33 -7.15 12.48
N GLY A 54 -5.26 -7.63 13.13
CA GLY A 54 -5.33 -8.64 14.19
C GLY A 54 -5.94 -8.15 15.50
N PHE A 55 -6.03 -6.83 15.70
CA PHE A 55 -6.64 -6.22 16.89
C PHE A 55 -8.09 -5.75 16.66
N MET A 56 -8.62 -5.88 15.45
CA MET A 56 -9.98 -5.41 15.13
C MET A 56 -11.04 -6.46 15.48
N PRO A 57 -12.23 -6.05 16.00
CA PRO A 57 -13.34 -6.96 16.24
C PRO A 57 -13.78 -7.65 14.94
N THR A 58 -13.84 -8.99 14.96
CA THR A 58 -14.28 -9.81 13.81
C THR A 58 -15.75 -9.64 13.45
N THR A 59 -16.54 -9.03 14.34
CA THR A 59 -17.97 -8.75 14.15
C THR A 59 -18.24 -7.50 13.33
N SER A 60 -17.23 -6.68 13.05
CA SER A 60 -17.38 -5.41 12.35
C SER A 60 -16.72 -5.44 10.98
N ASN A 61 -17.34 -4.75 10.01
CA ASN A 61 -16.76 -4.53 8.68
C ASN A 61 -15.40 -3.77 8.73
N THR A 62 -15.03 -3.22 9.89
CA THR A 62 -13.75 -2.55 10.14
C THR A 62 -12.55 -3.45 9.89
N ILE A 63 -12.66 -4.76 10.17
CA ILE A 63 -11.56 -5.72 9.96
C ILE A 63 -11.14 -5.79 8.49
N PHE A 64 -12.11 -5.68 7.57
CA PHE A 64 -11.84 -5.68 6.14
C PHE A 64 -11.14 -4.40 5.72
N ILE A 65 -11.61 -3.23 6.19
CA ILE A 65 -11.02 -1.91 5.85
C ILE A 65 -9.55 -1.86 6.26
N THR A 66 -9.21 -2.36 7.45
CA THR A 66 -7.83 -2.40 7.93
C THR A 66 -6.93 -3.32 7.10
N GLY A 67 -7.52 -4.28 6.37
CA GLY A 67 -6.82 -5.15 5.46
C GLY A 67 -6.43 -4.49 4.13
N PHE A 68 -7.12 -3.43 3.67
CA PHE A 68 -6.85 -2.76 2.38
C PHE A 68 -5.60 -1.87 2.43
N THR A 69 -4.44 -2.50 2.65
CA THR A 69 -3.12 -1.85 2.61
C THR A 69 -2.22 -2.56 1.61
N PRO A 70 -1.32 -1.83 0.93
CA PRO A 70 -0.36 -2.44 0.01
C PRO A 70 0.60 -3.41 0.74
N PHE A 71 0.81 -3.20 2.05
CA PHE A 71 1.61 -4.08 2.89
C PHE A 71 0.94 -5.45 3.10
N CYS A 72 -0.34 -5.46 3.48
CA CYS A 72 -1.11 -6.70 3.59
C CYS A 72 -1.29 -7.39 2.24
N LEU A 73 -1.41 -6.61 1.14
CA LEU A 73 -1.50 -7.14 -0.21
C LEU A 73 -0.24 -7.93 -0.61
N VAL A 74 0.96 -7.36 -0.42
CA VAL A 74 2.23 -8.01 -0.80
C VAL A 74 2.53 -9.24 0.07
N LEU A 75 2.14 -9.23 1.34
CA LEU A 75 2.38 -10.36 2.25
C LEU A 75 1.50 -11.57 2.00
N ASN A 76 0.39 -11.41 1.25
CA ASN A 76 -0.57 -12.49 1.00
C ASN A 76 -0.73 -12.80 -0.49
N PRO A 77 0.35 -13.18 -1.22
CA PRO A 77 0.28 -13.47 -2.65
C PRO A 77 -0.58 -14.70 -2.97
N PHE A 78 -0.73 -15.62 -2.02
CA PHE A 78 -1.60 -16.80 -2.14
C PHE A 78 -3.09 -16.46 -2.17
N LEU A 79 -3.48 -15.24 -1.76
CA LEU A 79 -4.87 -14.77 -1.81
C LEU A 79 -5.19 -14.03 -3.12
N TRP A 80 -4.16 -13.70 -3.92
CA TRP A 80 -4.34 -12.88 -5.11
C TRP A 80 -5.21 -13.55 -6.16
N PHE A 81 -6.22 -12.82 -6.62
CA PHE A 81 -7.14 -13.25 -7.68
C PHE A 81 -7.85 -14.58 -7.38
N MET A 82 -7.80 -15.06 -6.13
CA MET A 82 -8.36 -16.32 -5.64
C MET A 82 -9.60 -16.13 -4.76
N GLY A 83 -10.08 -14.88 -4.61
CA GLY A 83 -11.23 -14.52 -3.79
C GLY A 83 -12.53 -15.20 -4.23
N ASN A 84 -12.78 -16.40 -3.70
CA ASN A 84 -13.99 -17.18 -3.90
C ASN A 84 -14.48 -17.75 -2.56
N GLY A 85 -14.78 -16.88 -1.60
CA GLY A 85 -15.35 -17.27 -0.31
C GLY A 85 -16.18 -16.15 0.28
N ALA A 86 -17.40 -16.46 0.75
CA ALA A 86 -18.40 -15.54 1.30
C ALA A 86 -17.97 -14.82 2.60
N SER A 87 -16.70 -14.93 3.02
CA SER A 87 -16.16 -14.29 4.21
C SER A 87 -14.68 -13.91 4.14
N THR A 88 -13.96 -14.15 3.04
CA THR A 88 -12.48 -14.07 3.10
C THR A 88 -11.78 -13.10 2.17
N VAL A 89 -12.22 -12.80 0.94
CA VAL A 89 -11.55 -11.73 0.15
C VAL A 89 -12.55 -11.17 -0.86
N PHE A 90 -12.75 -9.85 -0.87
CA PHE A 90 -13.55 -9.18 -1.89
C PHE A 90 -12.93 -9.43 -3.27
N LYS A 91 -13.74 -9.79 -4.27
CA LYS A 91 -13.30 -10.09 -5.65
C LYS A 91 -12.45 -8.99 -6.32
N TYR A 92 -12.56 -7.75 -5.83
CA TYR A 92 -11.82 -6.58 -6.34
C TYR A 92 -10.81 -6.04 -5.33
N TYR A 93 -10.44 -6.82 -4.32
CA TYR A 93 -9.57 -6.39 -3.22
C TYR A 93 -8.24 -5.81 -3.71
N GLU A 94 -7.59 -6.46 -4.66
CA GLU A 94 -6.29 -6.05 -5.20
C GLU A 94 -6.42 -4.72 -5.94
N ILE A 95 -7.41 -4.62 -6.84
CA ILE A 95 -7.64 -3.43 -7.67
C ILE A 95 -8.05 -2.24 -6.81
N ILE A 96 -8.92 -2.46 -5.82
CA ILE A 96 -9.36 -1.40 -4.89
C ILE A 96 -8.17 -0.91 -4.06
N THR A 97 -7.39 -1.84 -3.47
CA THR A 97 -6.23 -1.47 -2.65
C THR A 97 -5.23 -0.67 -3.47
N VAL A 98 -4.80 -1.22 -4.61
CA VAL A 98 -3.83 -0.56 -5.48
C VAL A 98 -4.36 0.77 -6.02
N GLY A 99 -5.61 0.80 -6.48
CA GLY A 99 -6.22 2.00 -7.06
C GLY A 99 -6.34 3.15 -6.06
N VAL A 100 -6.88 2.88 -4.87
CA VAL A 100 -7.05 3.91 -3.82
C VAL A 100 -5.70 4.44 -3.35
N TRP A 101 -4.74 3.56 -3.07
CA TRP A 101 -3.40 3.97 -2.63
C TRP A 101 -2.61 4.70 -3.72
N SER A 102 -2.78 4.32 -4.99
CA SER A 102 -2.16 5.03 -6.10
C SER A 102 -2.67 6.47 -6.20
N VAL A 103 -3.99 6.66 -6.18
CA VAL A 103 -4.59 8.01 -6.23
C VAL A 103 -4.13 8.85 -5.03
N LEU A 104 -4.17 8.28 -3.83
CA LEU A 104 -3.74 8.96 -2.61
C LEU A 104 -2.27 9.38 -2.67
N LEU A 105 -1.38 8.49 -3.09
CA LEU A 105 0.05 8.81 -3.20
C LEU A 105 0.36 9.79 -4.31
N ILE A 106 -0.33 9.72 -5.45
CA ILE A 106 -0.17 10.72 -6.53
C ILE A 106 -0.50 12.12 -5.99
N ILE A 107 -1.58 12.26 -5.22
CA ILE A 107 -1.95 13.53 -4.59
C ILE A 107 -0.86 13.98 -3.61
N LEU A 108 -0.42 13.10 -2.70
CA LEU A 108 0.60 13.45 -1.70
C LEU A 108 1.96 13.80 -2.33
N CYS A 109 2.42 13.02 -3.30
CA CYS A 109 3.66 13.28 -4.04
C CYS A 109 3.58 14.62 -4.78
N THR A 110 2.44 14.90 -5.43
CA THR A 110 2.22 16.19 -6.11
C THR A 110 2.26 17.36 -5.14
N LEU A 111 1.66 17.23 -3.96
CA LEU A 111 1.72 18.24 -2.90
C LEU A 111 3.15 18.44 -2.39
N CYS A 112 3.91 17.36 -2.20
CA CYS A 112 5.31 17.41 -1.80
C CYS A 112 6.17 18.14 -2.83
N ILE A 113 6.01 17.82 -4.12
CA ILE A 113 6.73 18.49 -5.22
C ILE A 113 6.37 19.98 -5.29
N LYS A 114 5.07 20.32 -5.20
CA LYS A 114 4.63 21.72 -5.21
C LYS A 114 5.21 22.50 -4.03
N ARG A 115 5.29 21.88 -2.85
CA ARG A 115 5.90 22.50 -1.67
C ARG A 115 7.41 22.67 -1.83
N PHE A 116 8.11 21.67 -2.36
CA PHE A 116 9.54 21.75 -2.64
C PHE A 116 9.87 22.91 -3.60
N LYS A 117 9.09 23.11 -4.66
CA LYS A 117 9.27 24.24 -5.59
C LYS A 117 9.06 25.63 -4.96
N ARG A 118 8.38 25.72 -3.81
CA ARG A 118 8.15 26.97 -3.08
C ARG A 118 9.23 27.24 -2.03
N GLU A 119 10.01 26.24 -1.66
CA GLU A 119 11.16 26.43 -0.77
C GLU A 119 12.28 27.07 -1.62
N SER A 120 12.62 28.33 -1.35
CA SER A 120 13.72 29.01 -2.02
C SER A 120 15.02 28.29 -1.68
N ILE A 121 15.75 27.86 -2.70
CA ILE A 121 17.13 27.40 -2.54
C ILE A 121 17.92 28.64 -2.07
N TYR A 122 18.28 28.67 -0.79
CA TYR A 122 19.16 29.67 -0.18
C TYR A 122 20.62 29.27 -0.39
#